data_AF-A0A2K6RXX5-F1
#
_entry.id   AF-A0A2K6RXX5-F1
#
_cell.length_a   1.000
_cell.length_b   1.000
_cell.length_c   1.000
_cell.angle_alpha   90.00
_cell.angle_beta   90.00
_cell.angle_gamma   90.00
#
_symmetry.space_group_name_H-M   'P 1'
#
loop_
_entity.id
_entity.type
_entity.pdbx_description
1 polymer ?
#
loop_
_entity_poly.entity_id
_entity_poly.type
_entity_poly.pdbx_seq_one_letter_code
_entity_poly.pdbx_strand_id
1 'polypeptide(L)'
;MESRVLLRTFCLIFGLGAVWGLGVDPSLQIDVLSELELGESTTGVRQVPGLHNGTKAFLFQDTPRSIKASTATAEQFFQKLRNKHEFTILVTLKQTHLNS
;
A
#
# COMPACT_ATOMS: atom_id res chain seq x y z
N MET A 1 -44.94 -14.98 -17.55
CA MET A 1 -44.60 -14.39 -16.23
C MET A 1 -43.11 -14.58 -15.92
N GLU A 2 -42.53 -15.72 -16.30
CA GLU A 2 -41.11 -16.12 -16.16
C GLU A 2 -40.05 -15.11 -16.68
N SER A 3 -40.22 -14.54 -17.87
CA SER A 3 -39.18 -13.71 -18.52
C SER A 3 -38.87 -12.41 -17.77
N ARG A 4 -39.87 -11.79 -17.14
CA ARG A 4 -39.69 -10.55 -16.36
C ARG A 4 -38.99 -10.81 -15.03
N VAL A 5 -39.14 -12.03 -14.49
CA VAL A 5 -38.45 -12.47 -13.27
C VAL A 5 -36.98 -12.76 -13.58
N LEU A 6 -36.72 -13.47 -14.67
CA LEU A 6 -35.35 -13.79 -15.11
C LEU A 6 -34.52 -12.53 -15.38
N LEU A 7 -35.10 -11.54 -16.07
CA LEU A 7 -34.43 -10.27 -16.37
C LEU A 7 -34.13 -9.48 -15.09
N ARG A 8 -35.06 -9.47 -14.12
CA ARG A 8 -34.85 -8.80 -12.82
C ARG A 8 -33.75 -9.48 -12.01
N THR A 9 -33.73 -10.80 -11.97
CA THR A 9 -32.68 -11.57 -11.28
C THR A 9 -31.32 -11.31 -11.92
N PHE A 10 -31.25 -11.28 -13.25
CA PHE A 10 -30.02 -10.97 -13.99
C PHE A 10 -29.51 -9.54 -13.68
N CYS A 11 -30.38 -8.53 -13.72
CA CYS A 11 -30.01 -7.15 -13.38
C CYS A 11 -29.53 -7.01 -11.92
N LEU A 12 -30.14 -7.74 -10.97
CA LEU A 12 -29.71 -7.72 -9.57
C LEU A 12 -28.31 -8.34 -9.38
N ILE A 13 -28.03 -9.45 -10.05
CA ILE A 13 -26.70 -10.12 -9.98
C ILE A 13 -25.61 -9.20 -10.57
N PHE A 14 -25.85 -8.59 -11.73
CA PHE A 14 -24.89 -7.68 -12.36
C PHE A 14 -24.76 -6.36 -11.60
N GLY A 15 -25.85 -5.85 -11.00
CA GLY A 15 -25.82 -4.65 -10.16
C GLY A 15 -25.05 -4.84 -8.86
N LEU A 16 -25.12 -6.02 -8.23
CA LEU A 16 -24.36 -6.36 -7.02
C LEU A 16 -22.87 -6.57 -7.30
N GLY A 17 -22.50 -7.07 -8.49
CA GLY A 17 -21.11 -7.21 -8.89
C GLY A 17 -20.37 -5.88 -9.11
N ALA A 18 -21.09 -4.81 -9.46
CA ALA A 18 -20.50 -3.49 -9.70
C ALA A 18 -19.93 -2.82 -8.44
N VAL A 19 -20.34 -3.26 -7.25
CA VAL A 19 -19.85 -2.72 -5.95
C VAL A 19 -18.45 -3.24 -5.60
N TRP A 20 -17.95 -4.25 -6.31
CA TRP A 20 -16.63 -4.86 -6.04
C TRP A 20 -15.46 -4.10 -6.69
N GLY A 21 -15.73 -3.02 -7.44
CA GLY A 21 -14.74 -2.31 -8.26
C GLY A 21 -14.07 -1.09 -7.61
N LEU A 22 -14.34 -0.78 -6.33
CA LEU A 22 -13.71 0.34 -5.62
C LEU A 22 -12.48 -0.15 -4.84
N GLY A 23 -11.46 -0.64 -5.55
CA GLY A 23 -10.21 -1.07 -4.97
C GLY A 23 -9.06 -0.94 -5.96
N VAL A 24 -7.87 -0.59 -5.48
CA VAL A 24 -6.64 -0.67 -6.28
C VAL A 24 -6.30 -2.15 -6.45
N ASP A 25 -5.99 -2.59 -7.67
CA ASP A 25 -5.51 -3.96 -7.92
C ASP A 25 -4.25 -4.21 -7.05
N PRO A 26 -4.27 -5.20 -6.13
CA PRO A 26 -3.12 -5.52 -5.29
C PRO A 26 -1.84 -5.81 -6.07
N SER A 27 -1.95 -6.27 -7.33
CA SER A 27 -0.78 -6.51 -8.19
C SER A 27 -0.02 -5.21 -8.54
N LEU A 28 -0.75 -4.09 -8.61
CA LEU A 28 -0.23 -2.76 -8.93
C LEU A 28 0.27 -2.02 -7.69
N GLN A 29 -0.14 -2.43 -6.49
CA GLN A 29 0.32 -1.83 -5.24
C GLN A 29 1.80 -2.14 -4.98
N ILE A 30 2.48 -1.16 -4.39
CA ILE A 30 3.86 -1.27 -3.96
C ILE A 30 3.91 -0.86 -2.48
N ASP A 31 4.30 -1.80 -1.61
CA ASP A 31 4.54 -1.51 -0.20
C ASP A 31 6.03 -1.21 0.00
N VAL A 32 6.37 0.07 -0.02
CA VAL A 32 7.76 0.53 0.10
C VAL A 32 8.40 0.07 1.42
N LEU A 33 7.66 0.01 2.52
CA LEU A 33 8.24 -0.31 3.82
C LEU A 33 8.54 -1.81 3.97
N SER A 34 7.69 -2.66 3.41
CA SER A 34 7.93 -4.11 3.36
C SER A 34 9.15 -4.44 2.49
N GLU A 35 9.34 -3.69 1.41
CA GLU A 35 10.42 -3.88 0.43
C GLU A 35 11.79 -3.37 0.89
N LEU A 36 11.81 -2.45 1.85
CA LEU A 36 13.05 -1.96 2.47
C LEU A 36 13.57 -2.88 3.58
N GLU A 37 12.84 -3.95 3.92
CA GLU A 37 13.19 -4.92 4.98
C GLU A 37 13.64 -4.26 6.29
N LEU A 38 12.94 -3.17 6.67
CA LEU A 38 13.26 -2.36 7.84
C LEU A 38 13.01 -3.13 9.15
N GLY A 39 13.74 -2.76 10.21
CA GLY A 39 13.58 -3.34 11.56
C GLY A 39 14.91 -3.72 12.17
N GLU A 40 14.99 -4.91 12.76
CA GLU A 40 16.19 -5.44 13.45
C GLU A 40 17.45 -5.52 12.55
N SER A 41 17.26 -5.54 11.23
CA SER A 41 18.33 -5.47 10.23
C SER A 41 19.01 -4.10 10.15
N THR A 42 18.41 -3.07 10.73
CA THR A 42 18.71 -1.67 10.45
C THR A 42 18.93 -0.87 11.74
N THR A 43 20.19 -0.57 12.06
CA THR A 43 20.60 0.14 13.30
C THR A 43 19.85 1.47 13.53
N GLY A 44 19.19 1.64 14.68
CA GLY A 44 18.44 2.88 14.98
C GLY A 44 17.06 2.95 14.31
N VAL A 45 16.57 1.83 13.76
CA VAL A 45 15.17 1.67 13.32
C VAL A 45 14.52 0.59 14.16
N ARG A 46 13.38 0.92 14.77
CA ARG A 46 12.61 -0.01 15.58
C ARG A 46 11.21 -0.20 15.00
N GLN A 47 10.78 -1.44 14.85
CA GLN A 47 9.40 -1.74 14.47
C GLN A 47 8.44 -1.42 15.61
N VAL A 48 7.35 -0.71 15.33
CA VAL A 48 6.31 -0.32 16.28
C VAL A 48 4.91 -0.54 15.69
N PRO A 49 3.85 -0.57 16.49
CA PRO A 49 2.49 -0.59 15.97
C PRO A 49 2.22 0.63 15.09
N GLY A 50 1.58 0.40 13.93
CA GLY A 50 1.16 1.47 13.02
C GLY A 50 -0.07 2.23 13.52
N LEU A 51 -0.44 3.28 12.80
CA LEU A 51 -1.62 4.10 13.12
C LEU A 51 -2.93 3.31 12.99
N HIS A 52 -2.99 2.37 12.05
CA HIS A 52 -4.15 1.52 11.82
C HIS A 52 -3.94 0.15 12.47
N ASN A 53 -5.03 -0.42 13.01
CA ASN A 53 -4.98 -1.73 13.67
C ASN A 53 -4.41 -2.81 12.73
N GLY A 54 -3.49 -3.63 13.25
CA GLY A 54 -2.85 -4.71 12.49
C GLY A 54 -1.73 -4.26 11.54
N THR A 55 -1.47 -2.95 11.43
CA THR A 55 -0.36 -2.43 10.61
C THR A 55 0.92 -2.23 11.42
N LYS A 56 2.06 -2.24 10.74
CA LYS A 56 3.39 -1.98 11.31
C LYS A 56 3.85 -0.59 10.88
N ALA A 57 4.62 0.06 11.75
CA ALA A 57 5.34 1.29 11.45
C ALA A 57 6.80 1.16 11.93
N PHE A 58 7.63 2.11 11.50
CA PHE A 58 9.06 2.13 11.79
C PHE A 58 9.42 3.45 12.46
N LEU A 59 9.98 3.36 13.66
CA LEU A 59 10.47 4.49 14.43
C LEU A 59 11.96 4.65 14.18
N PHE A 60 12.36 5.83 13.68
CA PHE A 60 13.74 6.19 13.40
C PHE A 60 14.28 7.01 14.57
N GLN A 61 15.45 6.62 15.11
CA GLN A 61 16.06 7.23 16.30
C GLN A 61 17.55 7.50 16.09
N ASP A 62 18.13 8.24 17.04
CA ASP A 62 19.56 8.49 17.23
C ASP A 62 20.23 9.38 16.18
N THR A 63 20.42 8.89 14.95
CA THR A 63 21.28 9.55 13.95
C THR A 63 20.61 9.65 12.58
N PRO A 64 20.91 10.71 11.80
CA PRO A 64 20.49 10.78 10.40
C PRO A 64 20.96 9.56 9.61
N ARG A 65 20.13 9.09 8.68
CA ARG A 65 20.42 7.86 7.92
C ARG A 65 19.81 7.87 6.52
N SER A 66 20.51 7.22 5.60
CA SER A 66 20.06 6.97 4.24
C SER A 66 19.71 5.49 4.11
N ILE A 67 18.45 5.20 3.83
CA ILE A 67 17.98 3.84 3.53
C ILE A 67 17.76 3.73 2.03
N LYS A 68 18.27 2.65 1.44
CA LYS A 68 18.10 2.35 0.02
C LYS A 68 17.57 0.93 -0.13
N ALA A 69 16.63 0.76 -1.05
CA ALA A 69 16.18 -0.56 -1.47
C ALA A 69 17.31 -1.32 -2.19
N SER A 70 17.20 -2.64 -2.23
CA SER A 70 18.09 -3.46 -3.05
C SER A 70 17.92 -3.11 -4.54
N THR A 71 18.94 -3.39 -5.36
CA THR A 71 18.86 -3.19 -6.82
C THR A 71 17.69 -3.99 -7.42
N ALA A 72 17.49 -5.22 -6.98
CA ALA A 72 16.41 -6.09 -7.46
C ALA A 72 15.02 -5.51 -7.14
N THR A 73 14.82 -5.01 -5.92
CA THR A 73 13.59 -4.34 -5.50
C THR A 73 13.35 -3.06 -6.31
N ALA A 74 14.39 -2.24 -6.50
CA ALA A 74 14.28 -1.01 -7.28
C ALA A 74 13.88 -1.30 -8.74
N GLU A 75 14.46 -2.34 -9.36
CA GLU A 75 14.08 -2.78 -10.70
C GLU A 75 12.61 -3.21 -10.77
N GLN A 76 12.11 -3.97 -9.78
CA GLN A 76 10.70 -4.35 -9.72
C GLN A 76 9.77 -3.13 -9.64
N PHE A 77 10.13 -2.11 -8.85
CA PHE A 77 9.39 -0.86 -8.78
C PHE A 77 9.36 -0.16 -10.15
N PHE A 78 10.51 -0.07 -10.81
CA PHE A 78 10.60 0.52 -12.14
C PHE A 78 9.76 -0.23 -13.17
N GLN A 79 9.71 -1.57 -13.11
CA GLN A 79 8.84 -2.35 -14.01
C GLN A 79 7.35 -2.07 -13.75
N LYS A 80 6.92 -1.99 -12.49
CA LYS A 80 5.51 -1.67 -12.16
C LYS A 80 5.10 -0.28 -12.63
N LEU A 81 6.00 0.70 -12.53
CA LEU A 81 5.79 2.08 -12.98
C LEU A 81 6.00 2.26 -14.49
N ARG A 82 6.56 1.26 -15.19
CA ARG A 82 6.85 1.35 -16.62
C ARG A 82 5.57 1.56 -17.41
N ASN A 83 5.59 2.56 -18.29
CA ASN A 83 4.45 2.96 -19.13
C ASN A 83 3.20 3.32 -18.30
N LYS A 84 3.36 3.71 -17.03
CA LYS A 84 2.31 4.32 -16.22
C LYS A 84 2.53 5.83 -16.22
N HIS A 85 1.46 6.57 -16.45
CA HIS A 85 1.48 8.03 -16.48
C HIS A 85 0.91 8.64 -15.19
N GLU A 86 0.24 7.84 -14.38
CA GLU A 86 -0.40 8.24 -13.14
C GLU A 86 -0.07 7.23 -12.05
N PHE A 87 0.16 7.72 -10.84
CA PHE A 87 0.37 6.92 -9.65
C PHE A 87 -0.07 7.71 -8.42
N THR A 88 -0.37 6.99 -7.35
CA THR A 88 -0.74 7.58 -6.06
C THR A 88 0.25 7.13 -5.00
N ILE A 89 0.74 8.06 -4.21
CA ILE A 89 1.60 7.78 -3.05
C ILE A 89 0.74 7.91 -1.80
N LEU A 90 0.70 6.86 -0.98
CA LEU A 90 0.08 6.87 0.33
C LEU A 90 1.17 6.75 1.39
N VAL A 91 1.28 7.76 2.26
CA VAL A 91 2.26 7.80 3.35
C VAL A 91 1.56 8.20 4.63
N THR A 92 1.85 7.48 5.72
CA THR A 92 1.46 7.85 7.08
C THR A 92 2.73 8.15 7.87
N LEU A 93 2.87 9.39 8.33
CA LEU A 93 4.02 9.85 9.10
C LEU A 93 3.54 10.38 10.46
N LYS A 94 4.24 10.00 11.53
CA LYS A 94 4.10 10.62 12.85
C LYS A 94 5.42 11.32 13.18
N GLN A 95 5.42 12.64 13.17
CA GLN A 95 6.56 13.46 13.55
C GLN A 95 6.27 14.14 14.89
N THR A 96 7.13 13.92 15.87
CA THR A 96 7.11 14.72 17.11
C THR A 96 7.70 16.08 16.82
N HIS A 97 7.07 17.14 17.35
CA HIS A 97 7.59 18.50 17.24
C HIS A 97 8.99 18.56 17.84
N LEU A 98 9.97 19.04 17.07
CA LEU A 98 11.27 19.42 17.62
C LEU A 98 11.05 20.79 18.27
N ASN A 99 11.13 20.86 19.60
CA ASN A 99 11.20 22.14 20.27
C ASN A 99 12.50 22.83 19.79
N SER A 100 12.36 23.89 19.00
CA SER A 100 13.46 24.80 18.66
C SER A 100 13.78 25.69 19.85
#